data_AF-A0A9X0QJ46-F1
#
_entry.id   AF-A0A9X0QJ46-F1
#
_cell.length_a   1.000
_cell.length_b   1.000
_cell.length_c   1.000
_cell.angle_alpha   90.00
_cell.angle_beta   90.00
_cell.angle_gamma   90.00
#
_symmetry.space_group_name_H-M   'P 1'
#
loop_
_entity.id
_entity.type
_entity.pdbx_description
1 polymer ?
#
loop_
_entity_poly.entity_id
_entity_poly.type
_entity_poly.pdbx_seq_one_letter_code
_entity_poly.pdbx_strand_id
1 'polypeptide(L)'
;MRSMQGTIHGFLELRSEDGQVVASGDSFQVVRGNRVTSRTIFHFKDGSIDDETTVFSQRRVFQLISDHHIQKGPSFPHPMDVLIDAHTGEVTVHSTGKDGKEEVKTDHLDLPPDLANGMVPILLQNLGPNSPTPTVSMVVTTPKPRLVKLVISNVGEDKCFVAGSSRKAIHYDIKINLGGVAGVVAPIIGKAPPNIQIWTIGGEATTFAREQGPLYAEGPMMTIQLASPTWPDTPTPGH
;
A
#
# COMPACT_ATOMS: atom_id res chain seq x y z
N MET A 1 -22.08 -6.76 0.01
CA MET A 1 -21.55 -7.96 -0.67
C MET A 1 -20.09 -7.67 -0.97
N ARG A 2 -19.14 -8.56 -0.66
CA ARG A 2 -17.74 -8.35 -1.09
C ARG A 2 -17.70 -8.55 -2.61
N SER A 3 -17.12 -7.62 -3.34
CA SER A 3 -17.07 -7.67 -4.80
C SER A 3 -15.87 -8.49 -5.26
N MET A 4 -16.08 -9.37 -6.23
CA MET A 4 -14.96 -10.03 -6.88
C MET A 4 -14.11 -8.98 -7.58
N GLN A 5 -12.80 -9.06 -7.39
CA GLN A 5 -11.82 -8.27 -8.11
C GLN A 5 -11.85 -8.67 -9.59
N GLY A 6 -11.87 -7.65 -10.44
CA GLY A 6 -11.81 -7.74 -11.90
C GLY A 6 -10.45 -7.33 -12.44
N THR A 7 -10.24 -7.53 -13.74
CA THR A 7 -9.03 -7.02 -14.42
C THR A 7 -9.13 -5.51 -14.58
N ILE A 8 -8.10 -4.78 -14.15
CA ILE A 8 -8.01 -3.32 -14.29
C ILE A 8 -6.59 -2.90 -14.67
N HIS A 9 -6.47 -1.76 -15.34
CA HIS A 9 -5.24 -0.99 -15.49
C HIS A 9 -5.59 0.47 -15.24
N GLY A 10 -5.07 1.02 -14.15
CA GLY A 10 -5.24 2.40 -13.74
C GLY A 10 -3.91 3.13 -13.67
N PHE A 11 -3.99 4.45 -13.64
CA PHE A 11 -2.83 5.33 -13.55
C PHE A 11 -2.85 6.06 -12.20
N LEU A 12 -1.67 6.26 -11.64
CA LEU A 12 -1.44 6.92 -10.38
C LEU A 12 -0.44 8.05 -10.56
N GLU A 13 -0.53 9.05 -9.70
CA GLU A 13 0.53 10.00 -9.47
C GLU A 13 0.93 9.99 -8.00
N LEU A 14 2.23 10.15 -7.76
CA LEU A 14 2.79 10.32 -6.42
C LEU A 14 3.24 11.77 -6.28
N ARG A 15 2.80 12.41 -5.19
CA ARG A 15 3.12 13.79 -4.86
C ARG A 15 3.88 13.87 -3.54
N SER A 16 4.87 14.76 -3.49
CA SER A 16 5.54 15.18 -2.26
C SER A 16 4.60 15.95 -1.33
N GLU A 17 5.07 16.21 -0.11
CA GLU A 17 4.32 16.95 0.92
C GLU A 17 3.91 18.36 0.47
N ASP A 18 4.74 19.02 -0.35
CA ASP A 18 4.45 20.33 -0.96
C ASP A 18 3.56 20.25 -2.22
N GLY A 19 3.09 19.04 -2.59
CA GLY A 19 2.13 18.81 -3.66
C GLY A 19 2.72 18.64 -5.06
N GLN A 20 4.05 18.67 -5.21
CA GLN A 20 4.69 18.44 -6.51
C GLN A 20 4.60 16.97 -6.92
N VAL A 21 4.26 16.70 -8.19
CA VAL A 21 4.32 15.33 -8.72
C VAL A 21 5.78 14.90 -8.83
N VAL A 22 6.15 13.82 -8.13
CA VAL A 22 7.53 13.28 -8.08
C VAL A 22 7.65 11.94 -8.80
N ALA A 23 6.55 11.20 -8.99
CA ALA A 23 6.53 9.96 -9.75
C ALA A 23 5.20 9.78 -10.50
N SER A 24 5.27 9.09 -11.64
CA SER A 24 4.11 8.51 -12.31
C SER A 24 4.02 7.04 -11.97
N GLY A 25 2.81 6.51 -11.80
CA GLY A 25 2.63 5.10 -11.51
C GLY A 25 1.55 4.42 -12.32
N ASP A 26 1.69 3.11 -12.44
CA ASP A 26 0.71 2.21 -13.04
C ASP A 26 0.23 1.23 -11.96
N SER A 27 -1.07 0.96 -11.95
CA SER A 27 -1.68 -0.08 -11.12
C SER A 27 -2.41 -1.08 -12.00
N PHE A 28 -1.96 -2.32 -11.96
CA PHE A 28 -2.49 -3.42 -12.74
C PHE A 28 -3.15 -4.43 -11.82
N GLN A 29 -4.26 -5.01 -12.28
CA GLN A 29 -4.84 -6.19 -11.67
C GLN A 29 -5.24 -7.16 -12.76
N VAL A 30 -4.81 -8.42 -12.67
CA VAL A 30 -5.17 -9.47 -13.62
C VAL A 30 -5.76 -10.65 -12.86
N VAL A 31 -6.91 -11.12 -13.33
CA VAL A 31 -7.64 -12.23 -12.71
C VAL A 31 -7.49 -13.50 -13.54
N ARG A 32 -7.08 -14.59 -12.87
CA ARG A 32 -7.05 -15.95 -13.45
C ARG A 32 -7.75 -16.93 -12.51
N GLY A 33 -8.99 -17.28 -12.84
CA GLY A 33 -9.84 -18.07 -11.96
C GLY A 33 -10.07 -17.34 -10.63
N ASN A 34 -9.70 -17.97 -9.52
CA ASN A 34 -9.81 -17.38 -8.19
C ASN A 34 -8.54 -16.68 -7.71
N ARG A 35 -7.50 -16.56 -8.55
CA ARG A 35 -6.24 -15.89 -8.22
C ARG A 35 -6.21 -14.53 -8.90
N VAL A 36 -5.73 -13.54 -8.16
CA VAL A 36 -5.52 -12.17 -8.62
C VAL A 36 -4.05 -11.84 -8.48
N THR A 37 -3.47 -11.27 -9.52
CA THR A 37 -2.14 -10.65 -9.47
C THR A 37 -2.35 -9.15 -9.58
N SER A 38 -2.02 -8.43 -8.52
CA SER A 38 -1.97 -6.98 -8.46
C SER A 38 -0.52 -6.54 -8.59
N ARG A 39 -0.25 -5.49 -9.36
CA ARG A 39 1.06 -4.85 -9.41
C ARG A 39 0.90 -3.35 -9.41
N THR A 40 1.60 -2.67 -8.53
CA THR A 40 1.72 -1.21 -8.54
C THR A 40 3.18 -0.85 -8.74
N ILE A 41 3.47 -0.01 -9.72
CA ILE A 41 4.83 0.45 -10.00
C ILE A 41 4.84 1.97 -10.11
N PHE A 42 5.78 2.61 -9.44
CA PHE A 42 6.09 4.04 -9.57
C PHE A 42 7.47 4.24 -10.17
N HIS A 43 7.54 5.10 -11.18
CA HIS A 43 8.78 5.61 -11.74
C HIS A 43 8.99 7.05 -11.29
N PHE A 44 9.98 7.27 -10.43
CA PHE A 44 10.29 8.58 -9.88
C PHE A 44 11.13 9.40 -10.86
N LYS A 45 10.97 10.73 -10.80
CA LYS A 45 11.73 11.69 -11.61
C LYS A 45 13.24 11.64 -11.35
N ASP A 46 13.65 11.21 -10.16
CA ASP A 46 15.06 11.05 -9.77
C ASP A 46 15.66 9.70 -10.18
N GLY A 47 14.89 8.86 -10.89
CA GLY A 47 15.29 7.52 -11.31
C GLY A 47 15.01 6.41 -10.29
N SER A 48 14.42 6.73 -9.14
CA SER A 48 13.98 5.72 -8.17
C SER A 48 12.78 4.91 -8.67
N ILE A 49 12.61 3.72 -8.10
CA ILE A 49 11.51 2.81 -8.41
C ILE A 49 10.93 2.28 -7.10
N ASP A 50 9.60 2.27 -7.03
CA ASP A 50 8.79 1.49 -6.09
C ASP A 50 7.97 0.50 -6.93
N ASP A 51 8.12 -0.81 -6.71
CA ASP A 51 7.47 -1.86 -7.49
C ASP A 51 6.99 -2.97 -6.54
N GLU A 52 5.68 -3.10 -6.39
CA GLU A 52 5.04 -4.09 -5.54
C GLU A 52 4.18 -5.01 -6.41
N THR A 53 4.44 -6.32 -6.36
CA THR A 53 3.62 -7.35 -6.99
C THR A 53 3.03 -8.29 -5.93
N THR A 54 1.71 -8.28 -5.83
CA THR A 54 0.95 -9.02 -4.83
C THR A 54 0.07 -10.06 -5.51
N VAL A 55 0.16 -11.30 -5.07
CA VAL A 55 -0.68 -12.40 -5.54
C VAL A 55 -1.58 -12.85 -4.40
N PHE A 56 -2.89 -12.89 -4.64
CA PHE A 56 -3.86 -13.30 -3.63
C PHE A 56 -4.98 -14.14 -4.22
N SER A 57 -5.64 -14.92 -3.36
CA SER A 57 -6.86 -15.64 -3.71
C SER A 57 -8.09 -14.82 -3.36
N GLN A 58 -9.14 -14.90 -4.18
CA GLN A 58 -10.39 -14.15 -4.00
C GLN A 58 -11.63 -15.05 -3.94
N ARG A 59 -11.55 -16.19 -3.23
CA ARG A 59 -12.67 -17.15 -3.15
C ARG A 59 -13.82 -16.61 -2.29
N ARG A 60 -13.81 -16.92 -0.99
CA ARG A 60 -14.77 -16.40 0.00
C ARG A 60 -14.21 -15.18 0.75
N VAL A 61 -12.90 -15.15 0.88
CA VAL A 61 -12.11 -14.10 1.53
C VAL A 61 -10.89 -13.84 0.67
N PHE A 62 -10.35 -12.63 0.75
CA PHE A 62 -9.03 -12.34 0.21
C PHE A 62 -7.97 -12.96 1.11
N GLN A 63 -7.03 -13.70 0.52
CA GLN A 63 -5.93 -14.33 1.24
C GLN A 63 -4.65 -14.14 0.44
N LEU A 64 -3.63 -13.59 1.07
CA LEU A 64 -2.32 -13.44 0.45
C LEU A 64 -1.77 -14.82 0.07
N ILE A 65 -1.13 -14.87 -1.09
CA ILE A 65 -0.36 -16.03 -1.56
C ILE A 65 1.12 -15.65 -1.54
N SER A 66 1.46 -14.52 -2.15
CA SER A 66 2.81 -13.97 -2.13
C SER A 66 2.79 -12.47 -2.32
N ASP A 67 3.84 -11.81 -1.85
CA ASP A 67 4.08 -10.39 -2.07
C ASP A 67 5.57 -10.16 -2.37
N HIS A 68 5.86 -9.37 -3.40
CA HIS A 68 7.23 -8.99 -3.76
C HIS A 68 7.31 -7.48 -3.89
N HIS A 69 8.05 -6.84 -2.98
CA HIS A 69 8.16 -5.39 -2.91
C HIS A 69 9.61 -4.94 -3.07
N ILE A 70 9.85 -4.09 -4.08
CA ILE A 70 11.16 -3.53 -4.41
C ILE A 70 11.10 -2.01 -4.30
N GLN A 71 12.01 -1.44 -3.51
CA GLN A 71 12.28 0.00 -3.47
C GLN A 71 13.77 0.25 -3.68
N LYS A 72 14.12 1.08 -4.67
CA LYS A 72 15.51 1.38 -5.00
C LYS A 72 15.67 2.78 -5.60
N GLY A 73 16.87 3.36 -5.43
CA GLY A 73 17.23 4.66 -5.97
C GLY A 73 17.26 5.78 -4.92
N PRO A 74 17.56 7.03 -5.32
CA PRO A 74 17.81 8.15 -4.39
C PRO A 74 16.69 8.48 -3.40
N SER A 75 15.43 8.19 -3.75
CA SER A 75 14.27 8.41 -2.88
C SER A 75 14.17 7.41 -1.72
N PHE A 76 14.92 6.30 -1.76
CA PHE A 76 14.86 5.21 -0.78
C PHE A 76 16.21 5.07 -0.06
N PRO A 77 16.39 5.72 1.11
CA PRO A 77 17.66 5.68 1.85
C PRO A 77 18.00 4.27 2.37
N HIS A 78 16.99 3.41 2.48
CA HIS A 78 17.11 2.01 2.82
C HIS A 78 16.45 1.19 1.71
N PRO A 79 17.17 0.92 0.60
CA PRO A 79 16.65 0.08 -0.46
C PRO A 79 16.21 -1.27 0.09
N MET A 80 15.12 -1.80 -0.47
CA MET A 80 14.60 -3.09 -0.09
C MET A 80 14.17 -3.88 -1.31
N ASP A 81 14.34 -5.19 -1.23
CA ASP A 81 13.73 -6.17 -2.11
C ASP A 81 13.29 -7.32 -1.20
N VAL A 82 11.97 -7.44 -1.04
CA VAL A 82 11.34 -8.30 -0.04
C VAL A 82 10.38 -9.25 -0.73
N LEU A 83 10.59 -10.55 -0.52
CA LEU A 83 9.67 -11.59 -0.95
C LEU A 83 9.01 -12.24 0.26
N ILE A 84 7.69 -12.25 0.30
CA ILE A 84 6.88 -12.94 1.29
C ILE A 84 6.16 -14.10 0.59
N ASP A 85 6.36 -15.31 1.08
CA ASP A 85 5.56 -16.48 0.72
C ASP A 85 4.61 -16.82 1.89
N ALA A 86 3.32 -16.52 1.70
CA ALA A 86 2.32 -16.67 2.74
C ALA A 86 1.99 -18.14 3.06
N HIS A 87 2.31 -19.07 2.15
CA HIS A 87 2.04 -20.49 2.33
C HIS A 87 3.11 -21.16 3.19
N THR A 88 4.37 -20.84 2.96
CA THR A 88 5.53 -21.39 3.67
C THR A 88 5.91 -20.59 4.91
N GLY A 89 5.46 -19.35 5.03
CA GLY A 89 5.89 -18.45 6.11
C GLY A 89 7.27 -17.82 5.89
N GLU A 90 7.88 -18.05 4.74
CA GLU A 90 9.20 -17.52 4.42
C GLU A 90 9.12 -16.04 4.03
N VAL A 91 10.01 -15.25 4.63
CA VAL A 91 10.24 -13.85 4.27
C VAL A 91 11.71 -13.70 3.92
N THR A 92 11.99 -13.44 2.64
CA THR A 92 13.34 -13.21 2.12
C THR A 92 13.54 -11.72 1.91
N VAL A 93 14.63 -11.18 2.45
CA VAL A 93 15.01 -9.78 2.32
C VAL A 93 16.38 -9.71 1.67
N HIS A 94 16.45 -9.04 0.53
CA HIS A 94 17.66 -8.61 -0.12
C HIS A 94 17.96 -7.17 0.34
N SER A 95 19.14 -6.96 0.87
CA SER A 95 19.59 -5.67 1.38
C SER A 95 21.07 -5.46 1.09
N THR A 96 21.57 -4.25 1.34
CA THR A 96 23.00 -3.95 1.28
C THR A 96 23.56 -3.90 2.69
N GLY A 97 24.51 -4.80 2.99
CA GLY A 97 25.22 -4.85 4.26
C GLY A 97 26.08 -3.61 4.51
N LYS A 98 26.56 -3.45 5.74
CA LYS A 98 27.40 -2.31 6.14
C LYS A 98 28.73 -2.24 5.37
N ASP A 99 29.18 -3.36 4.80
CA ASP A 99 30.38 -3.44 3.96
C ASP A 99 30.10 -3.15 2.48
N GLY A 100 28.87 -2.75 2.13
CA GLY A 100 28.44 -2.44 0.78
C GLY A 100 28.12 -3.67 -0.08
N LYS A 101 28.14 -4.89 0.47
CA LYS A 101 27.80 -6.11 -0.26
C LYS A 101 26.32 -6.42 -0.17
N GLU A 102 25.81 -7.11 -1.19
CA GLU A 102 24.46 -7.69 -1.12
C GLU A 102 24.41 -8.78 -0.05
N GLU A 103 23.42 -8.69 0.81
CA GLU A 103 23.06 -9.69 1.81
C GLU A 103 21.65 -10.17 1.53
N VAL A 104 21.47 -11.49 1.50
CA VAL A 104 20.17 -12.14 1.40
C VAL A 104 19.91 -12.87 2.70
N LYS A 105 18.78 -12.56 3.34
CA LYS A 105 18.37 -13.18 4.58
C LYS A 105 16.94 -13.69 4.45
N THR A 106 16.76 -14.97 4.77
CA THR A 106 15.43 -15.60 4.84
C THR A 106 15.12 -15.89 6.30
N ASP A 107 13.98 -15.38 6.77
CA ASP A 107 13.40 -15.68 8.07
C ASP A 107 12.09 -16.45 7.87
N HIS A 108 11.76 -17.31 8.83
CA HIS A 108 10.45 -17.96 8.89
C HIS A 108 9.61 -17.27 9.96
N LEU A 109 8.40 -16.86 9.60
CA LEU A 109 7.42 -16.23 10.49
C LEU A 109 6.11 -17.01 10.48
N ASP A 110 5.42 -17.04 11.63
CA ASP A 110 4.06 -17.56 11.72
C ASP A 110 3.07 -16.58 11.08
N LEU A 111 2.95 -16.62 9.75
CA LEU A 111 2.13 -15.69 8.97
C LEU A 111 0.63 -16.02 9.12
N PRO A 112 -0.19 -15.06 9.60
CA PRO A 112 -1.62 -15.30 9.81
C PRO A 112 -2.43 -15.18 8.50
N PRO A 113 -3.62 -15.79 8.43
CA PRO A 113 -4.46 -15.76 7.23
C PRO A 113 -5.03 -14.37 6.89
N ASP A 114 -4.91 -13.39 7.79
CA ASP A 114 -5.32 -11.99 7.62
C ASP A 114 -4.17 -11.07 7.16
N LEU A 115 -3.06 -11.63 6.69
CA LEU A 115 -1.91 -10.87 6.18
C LEU A 115 -2.30 -10.05 4.94
N ALA A 116 -1.95 -8.77 4.93
CA ALA A 116 -2.49 -7.75 4.03
C ALA A 116 -1.44 -6.96 3.23
N ASN A 117 -0.17 -7.39 3.21
CA ASN A 117 0.86 -6.81 2.33
C ASN A 117 0.35 -6.68 0.88
N GLY A 118 0.54 -5.50 0.28
CA GLY A 118 0.00 -5.08 -1.02
C GLY A 118 -1.52 -5.16 -1.25
N MET A 119 -2.31 -5.55 -0.24
CA MET A 119 -3.76 -5.75 -0.36
C MET A 119 -4.60 -4.68 0.36
N VAL A 120 -4.00 -3.75 1.10
CA VAL A 120 -4.75 -2.78 1.91
C VAL A 120 -5.78 -1.99 1.08
N PRO A 121 -5.45 -1.38 -0.08
CA PRO A 121 -6.44 -0.70 -0.90
C PRO A 121 -7.56 -1.62 -1.41
N ILE A 122 -7.23 -2.89 -1.71
CA ILE A 122 -8.19 -3.90 -2.18
C ILE A 122 -9.17 -4.26 -1.06
N LEU A 123 -8.69 -4.44 0.17
CA LEU A 123 -9.53 -4.74 1.32
C LEU A 123 -10.53 -3.60 1.58
N LEU A 124 -10.08 -2.34 1.53
CA LEU A 124 -10.92 -1.16 1.75
C LEU A 124 -12.01 -1.00 0.70
N GLN A 125 -11.71 -1.28 -0.57
CA GLN A 125 -12.71 -1.31 -1.65
C GLN A 125 -13.81 -2.37 -1.46
N ASN A 126 -13.61 -3.30 -0.53
CA ASN A 126 -14.55 -4.39 -0.26
C ASN A 126 -15.15 -4.34 1.15
N LEU A 127 -14.89 -3.26 1.91
CA LEU A 127 -15.59 -3.01 3.16
C LEU A 127 -16.98 -2.47 2.85
N GLY A 128 -18.00 -3.18 3.33
CA GLY A 128 -19.34 -2.62 3.37
C GLY A 128 -19.41 -1.46 4.38
N PRO A 129 -20.32 -0.49 4.20
CA PRO A 129 -20.43 0.71 5.05
C PRO A 129 -20.69 0.41 6.54
N ASN A 130 -21.24 -0.77 6.85
CA ASN A 130 -21.50 -1.22 8.23
C ASN A 130 -20.55 -2.35 8.68
N SER A 131 -19.45 -2.58 7.96
CA SER A 131 -18.48 -3.61 8.37
C SER A 131 -17.75 -3.15 9.62
N PRO A 132 -17.49 -4.04 10.59
CA PRO A 132 -16.59 -3.73 11.69
C PRO A 132 -15.24 -3.24 11.16
N THR A 133 -14.65 -2.25 11.82
CA THR A 133 -13.25 -1.81 11.67
C THR A 133 -12.34 -3.05 11.61
N PRO A 134 -11.79 -3.39 10.43
CA PRO A 134 -10.93 -4.55 10.35
C PRO A 134 -9.59 -4.25 11.02
N THR A 135 -9.09 -5.24 11.75
CA THR A 135 -7.68 -5.29 12.12
C THR A 135 -7.06 -6.41 11.29
N VAL A 136 -6.01 -6.07 10.53
CA VAL A 136 -5.30 -7.02 9.66
C VAL A 136 -3.82 -7.05 10.02
N SER A 137 -3.12 -8.09 9.57
CA SER A 137 -1.68 -8.22 9.80
C SER A 137 -0.89 -7.69 8.63
N MET A 138 0.32 -7.22 8.88
CA MET A 138 1.29 -6.86 7.84
C MET A 138 2.69 -7.27 8.30
N VAL A 139 3.52 -7.76 7.38
CA VAL A 139 4.95 -7.91 7.60
C VAL A 139 5.63 -6.59 7.25
N VAL A 140 6.47 -6.10 8.15
CA VAL A 140 7.38 -4.96 7.92
C VAL A 140 8.82 -5.41 8.11
N THR A 141 9.77 -4.86 7.36
CA THR A 141 11.12 -5.44 7.23
C THR A 141 12.23 -4.65 7.92
N THR A 142 11.96 -3.48 8.51
CA THR A 142 12.99 -2.65 9.14
C THR A 142 13.00 -2.74 10.68
N PRO A 143 14.15 -3.03 11.33
CA PRO A 143 15.42 -3.57 10.81
C PRO A 143 15.42 -5.11 10.63
N LYS A 144 14.38 -5.82 11.06
CA LYS A 144 14.15 -7.25 10.80
C LYS A 144 12.68 -7.48 10.45
N PRO A 145 12.36 -8.45 9.58
CA PRO A 145 10.99 -8.88 9.33
C PRO A 145 10.25 -9.18 10.64
N ARG A 146 9.11 -8.53 10.82
CA ARG A 146 8.18 -8.78 11.94
C ARG A 146 6.75 -8.51 11.53
N LEU A 147 5.82 -9.14 12.25
CA LEU A 147 4.39 -8.87 12.11
C LEU A 147 3.98 -7.64 12.93
N VAL A 148 3.17 -6.79 12.31
CA VAL A 148 2.47 -5.68 12.95
C VAL A 148 0.98 -5.79 12.67
N LYS A 149 0.17 -5.04 13.42
CA LYS A 149 -1.28 -4.95 13.18
C LYS A 149 -1.64 -3.60 12.59
N LEU A 150 -2.47 -3.60 11.55
CA LEU A 150 -3.08 -2.41 10.98
C LEU A 150 -4.50 -2.30 11.52
N VAL A 151 -4.79 -1.23 12.27
CA VAL A 151 -6.13 -0.94 12.79
C VAL A 151 -6.78 0.07 11.85
N ILE A 152 -7.81 -0.36 11.13
CA ILE A 152 -8.43 0.41 10.04
C ILE A 152 -9.78 0.98 10.49
N SER A 153 -9.86 2.28 10.70
CA SER A 153 -11.07 2.97 11.13
C SER A 153 -11.73 3.71 9.96
N ASN A 154 -13.04 3.56 9.77
CA ASN A 154 -13.81 4.49 8.96
C ASN A 154 -14.01 5.77 9.78
N VAL A 155 -13.47 6.89 9.29
CA VAL A 155 -13.50 8.18 10.00
C VAL A 155 -14.53 9.17 9.42
N GLY A 156 -15.26 8.77 8.37
CA GLY A 156 -16.35 9.54 7.80
C GLY A 156 -16.30 9.61 6.27
N GLU A 157 -16.86 10.70 5.74
CA GLU A 157 -16.88 10.98 4.30
C GLU A 157 -16.37 12.39 4.04
N ASP A 158 -15.50 12.53 3.04
CA ASP A 158 -15.04 13.80 2.52
C ASP A 158 -15.67 14.11 1.16
N LYS A 159 -15.81 15.41 0.87
CA LYS A 159 -16.22 15.87 -0.46
C LYS A 159 -15.02 15.83 -1.39
N CYS A 160 -15.16 15.15 -2.54
CA CYS A 160 -14.20 15.20 -3.62
C CYS A 160 -14.88 15.56 -4.95
N PHE A 161 -14.08 15.76 -5.99
CA PHE A 161 -14.57 16.11 -7.33
C PHE A 161 -13.92 15.21 -8.37
N VAL A 162 -14.71 14.71 -9.30
CA VAL A 162 -14.25 13.97 -10.48
C VAL A 162 -14.76 14.72 -11.69
N ALA A 163 -13.84 15.25 -12.51
CA ALA A 163 -14.16 16.11 -13.66
C ALA A 163 -15.19 17.21 -13.31
N GLY A 164 -14.96 17.93 -12.20
CA GLY A 164 -15.84 19.00 -11.71
C GLY A 164 -17.14 18.53 -11.05
N SER A 165 -17.49 17.25 -11.15
CA SER A 165 -18.68 16.70 -10.50
C SER A 165 -18.39 16.29 -9.06
N SER A 166 -19.19 16.79 -8.12
CA SER A 166 -19.04 16.43 -6.71
C SER A 166 -19.34 14.95 -6.46
N ARG A 167 -18.54 14.35 -5.59
CA ARG A 167 -18.66 12.99 -5.07
C ARG A 167 -18.37 12.98 -3.57
N LYS A 168 -18.77 11.89 -2.91
CA LYS A 168 -18.40 11.58 -1.53
C LYS A 168 -17.34 10.48 -1.56
N ALA A 169 -16.24 10.70 -0.85
CA ALA A 169 -15.20 9.71 -0.65
C ALA A 169 -15.25 9.22 0.79
N ILE A 170 -15.32 7.90 0.98
CA ILE A 170 -15.21 7.27 2.30
C ILE A 170 -13.76 7.39 2.74
N HIS A 171 -13.53 7.96 3.93
CA HIS A 171 -12.21 8.22 4.49
C HIS A 171 -11.89 7.20 5.57
N TYR A 172 -10.74 6.55 5.43
CA TYR A 172 -10.19 5.59 6.38
C TYR A 172 -8.89 6.12 7.01
N ASP A 173 -8.75 5.93 8.31
CA ASP A 173 -7.53 6.12 9.08
C ASP A 173 -6.95 4.76 9.44
N ILE A 174 -5.67 4.53 9.11
CA ILE A 174 -4.97 3.27 9.35
C ILE A 174 -3.83 3.53 10.32
N LYS A 175 -4.01 3.01 11.54
CA LYS A 175 -2.98 3.06 12.57
C LYS A 175 -2.12 1.80 12.52
N ILE A 176 -0.81 1.98 12.38
CA ILE A 176 0.16 0.89 12.49
C ILE A 176 0.45 0.63 13.97
N ASN A 177 -0.07 -0.48 14.49
CA ASN A 177 0.27 -0.97 15.81
C ASN A 177 1.48 -1.90 15.70
N LEU A 178 2.65 -1.36 16.02
CA LEU A 178 3.94 -2.07 15.96
C LEU A 178 4.02 -3.26 16.93
N GLY A 179 3.13 -3.33 17.92
CA GLY A 179 3.20 -4.32 18.99
C GLY A 179 4.41 -4.09 19.91
N GLY A 180 4.23 -4.43 21.19
CA GLY A 180 5.30 -4.40 22.18
C GLY A 180 4.89 -5.33 23.31
N VAL A 181 5.79 -6.22 23.70
CA VAL A 181 5.61 -7.04 24.90
C VAL A 181 5.40 -6.09 26.06
N ALA A 182 4.25 -6.19 26.73
CA ALA A 182 4.07 -5.61 28.05
C ALA A 182 5.14 -6.20 28.97
N GLY A 183 6.27 -5.51 29.14
CA GLY A 183 7.36 -5.99 29.99
C GLY A 183 8.75 -5.43 29.73
N VAL A 184 9.05 -4.88 28.54
CA VAL A 184 10.36 -4.27 28.28
C VAL A 184 10.15 -2.90 27.65
N VAL A 185 10.33 -1.85 28.45
CA VAL A 185 10.45 -0.48 27.97
C VAL A 185 11.80 -0.38 27.25
N ALA A 186 11.86 -0.84 26.00
CA ALA A 186 12.87 -0.36 25.09
C ALA A 186 12.55 1.12 24.82
N PRO A 187 13.51 2.05 24.93
CA PRO A 187 13.27 3.40 24.45
C PRO A 187 12.96 3.28 22.97
N ILE A 188 11.73 3.63 22.58
CA ILE A 188 11.37 3.74 21.18
C ILE A 188 12.19 4.91 20.64
N ILE A 189 13.39 4.62 20.15
CA ILE A 189 14.11 5.51 19.25
C ILE A 189 13.38 5.39 17.92
N GLY A 190 12.71 6.48 17.52
CA GLY A 190 11.90 6.59 16.29
C GLY A 190 10.42 6.78 16.61
N LYS A 191 9.87 7.98 16.41
CA LYS A 191 8.44 8.27 16.61
C LYS A 191 7.60 7.21 15.90
N ALA A 192 6.46 6.82 16.50
CA ALA A 192 5.50 5.94 15.81
C ALA A 192 5.23 6.50 14.40
N PRO A 193 5.19 5.63 13.37
CA PRO A 193 4.94 6.10 12.02
C PRO A 193 3.60 6.84 11.99
N PRO A 194 3.46 7.89 11.18
CA PRO A 194 2.19 8.56 11.01
C PRO A 194 1.13 7.56 10.53
N ASN A 195 -0.12 7.81 10.91
CA ASN A 195 -1.22 7.02 10.38
C ASN A 195 -1.34 7.22 8.86
N ILE A 196 -1.69 6.16 8.15
CA ILE A 196 -1.98 6.20 6.72
C ILE A 196 -3.45 6.55 6.54
N GLN A 197 -3.75 7.51 5.67
CA GLN A 197 -5.11 7.90 5.30
C GLN A 197 -5.44 7.34 3.93
N ILE A 198 -6.60 6.71 3.75
CA ILE A 198 -7.05 6.24 2.44
C ILE A 198 -8.48 6.70 2.17
N TRP A 199 -8.72 7.17 0.94
CA TRP A 199 -10.03 7.53 0.44
C TRP A 199 -10.46 6.56 -0.66
N THR A 200 -11.71 6.14 -0.58
CA THR A 200 -12.36 5.35 -1.62
C THR A 200 -13.64 6.03 -2.08
N ILE A 201 -14.03 5.85 -3.34
CA ILE A 201 -15.30 6.36 -3.86
C ILE A 201 -16.23 5.17 -4.12
N GLY A 202 -17.41 5.19 -3.52
CA GLY A 202 -18.42 4.15 -3.68
C GLY A 202 -19.16 4.21 -5.03
N GLY A 203 -20.03 3.23 -5.27
CA GLY A 203 -20.79 3.09 -6.52
C GLY A 203 -21.21 1.63 -6.71
N GLU A 204 -21.42 1.22 -7.97
CA GLU A 204 -21.61 -0.20 -8.32
C GLU A 204 -20.39 -1.04 -7.92
N ALA A 205 -19.19 -0.48 -8.09
CA ALA A 205 -17.95 -0.94 -7.49
C ALA A 205 -17.28 0.23 -6.76
N THR A 206 -16.69 -0.06 -5.60
CA THR A 206 -15.87 0.92 -4.87
C THR A 206 -14.50 0.99 -5.51
N THR A 207 -13.98 2.20 -5.72
CA THR A 207 -12.63 2.42 -6.26
C THR A 207 -11.75 3.11 -5.23
N PHE A 208 -10.45 2.78 -5.25
CA PHE A 208 -9.43 3.63 -4.64
C PHE A 208 -9.51 5.04 -5.24
N ALA A 209 -9.23 6.08 -4.45
CA ALA A 209 -9.18 7.46 -4.92
C ALA A 209 -7.86 8.15 -4.53
N ARG A 210 -7.45 8.03 -3.26
CA ARG A 210 -6.29 8.71 -2.71
C ARG A 210 -5.74 7.95 -1.51
N GLU A 211 -4.45 8.06 -1.29
CA GLU A 211 -3.75 7.68 -0.08
C GLU A 211 -2.81 8.80 0.36
N GLN A 212 -2.69 9.00 1.67
CA GLN A 212 -1.66 9.82 2.28
C GLN A 212 -0.92 9.03 3.34
N GLY A 213 0.39 8.89 3.16
CA GLY A 213 1.23 8.09 4.03
C GLY A 213 2.69 8.15 3.58
N PRO A 214 3.63 7.72 4.42
CA PRO A 214 5.00 7.57 4.01
C PRO A 214 5.17 6.24 3.26
N LEU A 215 6.04 6.22 2.23
CA LEU A 215 6.34 4.99 1.47
C LEU A 215 7.27 4.03 2.22
N TYR A 216 7.92 4.51 3.28
CA TYR A 216 8.79 3.75 4.18
C TYR A 216 8.77 4.40 5.57
N ALA A 217 9.16 3.66 6.62
CA ALA A 217 8.88 4.02 8.02
C ALA A 217 9.31 5.42 8.48
N GLU A 218 10.43 5.93 7.97
CA GLU A 218 11.00 7.25 8.33
C GLU A 218 10.83 8.30 7.21
N GLY A 219 10.08 7.95 6.16
CA GLY A 219 9.88 8.80 4.99
C GLY A 219 8.97 9.99 5.24
N PRO A 220 9.00 10.99 4.35
CA PRO A 220 8.06 12.10 4.39
C PRO A 220 6.63 11.62 4.09
N MET A 221 5.63 12.42 4.49
CA MET A 221 4.25 12.19 4.07
C MET A 221 4.12 12.45 2.57
N MET A 222 3.68 11.42 1.84
CA MET A 222 3.44 11.50 0.40
C MET A 222 1.95 11.34 0.12
N THR A 223 1.52 11.76 -1.07
CA THR A 223 0.15 11.52 -1.55
C THR A 223 0.19 10.69 -2.82
N ILE A 224 -0.45 9.52 -2.80
CA ILE A 224 -0.77 8.75 -3.99
C ILE A 224 -2.23 9.06 -4.37
N GLN A 225 -2.52 9.31 -5.63
CA GLN A 225 -3.90 9.47 -6.10
C GLN A 225 -4.09 9.02 -7.53
N LEU A 226 -5.34 8.72 -7.90
CA LEU A 226 -5.70 8.40 -9.28
C LEU A 226 -5.33 9.54 -10.22
N ALA A 227 -4.64 9.20 -11.31
CA ALA A 227 -4.31 10.11 -12.39
C ALA A 227 -5.24 9.89 -13.58
N SER A 228 -5.60 10.98 -14.26
CA SER A 228 -6.24 10.94 -15.57
C SER A 228 -5.20 11.28 -16.64
N PRO A 229 -5.21 10.62 -17.81
CA PRO A 229 -4.37 11.03 -18.91
C PRO A 229 -4.63 12.49 -19.30
N THR A 230 -3.63 13.15 -19.88
CA THR A 230 -3.75 14.51 -20.41
C THR A 230 -3.32 14.51 -21.89
N TRP A 231 -3.89 15.43 -22.67
CA TRP A 231 -3.61 15.55 -24.10
C TRP A 231 -3.02 16.93 -24.38
N PRO A 232 -2.02 17.05 -25.26
CA PRO A 232 -1.35 18.32 -25.57
C PRO A 232 -2.31 19.44 -26.01
N ASP A 233 -3.39 19.09 -26.70
CA ASP A 233 -4.32 20.05 -27.30
C ASP A 233 -5.50 20.40 -26.37
N THR A 234 -5.53 19.86 -25.14
CA THR A 234 -6.58 20.21 -24.17
C THR A 234 -6.18 21.47 -23.42
N PRO A 235 -7.00 22.55 -23.45
CA PRO A 235 -6.74 23.72 -22.64
C PRO A 235 -6.65 23.30 -21.17
N THR A 236 -5.55 23.64 -20.50
CA THR A 236 -5.40 23.39 -19.07
C THR A 236 -6.59 24.03 -18.35
N PRO A 237 -7.37 23.28 -17.54
CA PRO A 237 -8.45 23.86 -16.78
C PRO A 237 -7.86 24.98 -15.89
N GLY A 238 -8.38 26.19 -16.05
CA GLY A 238 -7.99 27.33 -15.21
C GLY A 238 -8.21 26.98 -13.75
N HIS A 239 -7.18 27.23 -12.94
CA HIS A 239 -7.18 27.10 -11.49
C HIS A 239 -8.31 27.90 -10.82
#